data_AF-A0A087YPB3-F1
#
_entry.id   AF-A0A087YPB3-F1
#
_cell.length_a   1.000
_cell.length_b   1.000
_cell.length_c   1.000
_cell.angle_alpha   90.00
_cell.angle_beta   90.00
_cell.angle_gamma   90.00
#
_symmetry.space_group_name_H-M   'P 1'
#
loop_
_entity.id
_entity.type
_entity.pdbx_description
1 polymer ?
#
loop_
_entity_poly.entity_id
_entity_poly.type
_entity_poly.pdbx_seq_one_letter_code
_entity_poly.pdbx_strand_id
1 'polypeptide(L)'
;MESKNEGSTLLTSEKLASIEDEDVLNKMLDSAADFEERRMIRAALRDLLKKKREKREQERGVRQQDLKQQGLNKGGTTGGAVSVGRAVVNQQPSVNKSAGQPSSSTPTGKTAGRTGPAVVSAQKCSFAEPPNAKNVKQMLLDWCRAKTEPYEGVDIQNFSSSWKDGIAFCALVHRFYPDAFEYSTLNPYKPRDNFQLAFSTAERLAGCPPLLDAEDLVRMKEPDWKCVYTYIQEFYRCLVEKGLVKTKKRP
;
A
#
# COMPACT_ATOMS: atom_id res chain seq x y z
N MET A 1 -16.53 43.67 -42.05
CA MET A 1 -15.26 43.43 -41.33
C MET A 1 -15.54 42.33 -40.33
N GLU A 2 -15.38 41.09 -40.77
CA GLU A 2 -15.68 39.91 -39.96
C GLU A 2 -14.33 39.30 -39.55
N SER A 3 -13.86 39.69 -38.36
CA SER A 3 -12.64 39.17 -37.79
C SER A 3 -12.90 37.75 -37.28
N LYS A 4 -12.46 36.75 -38.05
CA LYS A 4 -12.46 35.34 -37.68
C LYS A 4 -11.54 35.11 -36.49
N ASN A 5 -12.14 34.94 -35.31
CA ASN A 5 -11.49 34.39 -34.12
C ASN A 5 -11.74 32.87 -34.09
N GLU A 6 -10.99 32.12 -34.90
CA GLU A 6 -11.06 30.65 -34.91
C GLU A 6 -9.64 30.08 -34.77
N GLY A 7 -9.19 29.98 -33.52
CA GLY A 7 -7.87 29.45 -33.17
C GLY A 7 -7.83 28.71 -31.83
N SER A 8 -8.99 28.35 -31.26
CA SER A 8 -9.06 27.41 -30.14
C SER A 8 -9.45 26.06 -30.72
N THR A 9 -8.45 25.27 -31.10
CA THR A 9 -8.63 23.88 -31.50
C THR A 9 -9.39 23.14 -30.40
N LEU A 10 -10.65 22.79 -30.68
CA LEU A 10 -11.42 21.85 -29.87
C LEU A 10 -10.64 20.53 -29.82
N LEU A 11 -9.86 20.33 -28.77
CA LEU A 11 -9.29 19.03 -28.45
C LEU A 11 -10.45 18.15 -28.00
N THR A 12 -10.96 17.36 -28.93
CA THR A 12 -12.04 16.42 -28.64
C THR A 12 -11.47 15.24 -27.85
N SER A 13 -12.26 14.74 -26.90
CA SER A 13 -11.92 13.56 -26.09
C SER A 13 -11.47 12.37 -26.96
N GLU A 14 -12.11 12.19 -28.10
CA GLU A 14 -11.83 11.12 -29.07
C GLU A 14 -10.45 11.26 -29.74
N LYS A 15 -10.01 12.50 -30.00
CA LYS A 15 -8.68 12.77 -30.57
C LYS A 15 -7.58 12.44 -29.57
N LEU A 16 -7.80 12.70 -28.29
CA LEU A 16 -6.86 12.36 -27.21
C LEU A 16 -6.82 10.85 -26.96
N ALA A 17 -7.96 10.16 -27.01
CA ALA A 17 -8.04 8.71 -26.84
C ALA A 17 -7.32 7.91 -27.94
N SER A 18 -7.14 8.51 -29.13
CA SER A 18 -6.43 7.88 -30.25
C SER A 18 -4.90 7.99 -30.15
N ILE A 19 -4.38 8.78 -29.21
CA ILE A 19 -2.93 8.96 -29.05
C ILE A 19 -2.36 7.78 -28.25
N GLU A 20 -1.49 6.99 -28.87
CA GLU A 20 -0.82 5.85 -28.25
C GLU A 20 0.53 6.19 -27.59
N ASP A 21 1.03 7.39 -27.85
CA ASP A 21 2.33 7.87 -27.38
C ASP A 21 2.20 8.71 -26.11
N GLU A 22 2.90 8.29 -25.07
CA GLU A 22 2.91 8.93 -23.76
C GLU A 22 3.60 10.29 -23.80
N ASP A 23 4.69 10.41 -24.57
CA ASP A 23 5.49 11.63 -24.66
C ASP A 23 4.71 12.74 -25.38
N VAL A 24 3.85 12.37 -26.33
CA VAL A 24 2.95 13.30 -27.01
C VAL A 24 1.91 13.86 -26.04
N LEU A 25 1.28 13.01 -25.23
CA LEU A 25 0.30 13.46 -24.23
C LEU A 25 0.95 14.33 -23.14
N ASN A 26 2.14 13.97 -22.67
CA ASN A 26 2.89 14.79 -21.71
C ASN A 26 3.25 16.16 -22.30
N LYS A 27 3.74 16.20 -23.54
CA LYS A 27 4.03 17.46 -24.23
C LYS A 27 2.78 18.33 -24.40
N MET A 28 1.63 17.72 -24.69
CA MET A 28 0.35 18.44 -24.76
C MET A 28 -0.04 18.98 -23.38
N LEU A 29 0.21 18.24 -22.30
CA LEU A 29 -0.07 18.64 -20.92
C LEU A 29 0.76 19.86 -20.47
N ASP A 30 1.98 19.97 -20.98
CA ASP A 30 2.89 21.09 -20.73
C ASP A 30 2.49 22.34 -21.51
N SER A 31 1.93 22.18 -22.72
CA SER A 31 1.44 23.28 -23.55
C SER A 31 0.00 23.72 -23.23
N ALA A 32 -0.80 22.88 -22.57
CA ALA A 32 -2.21 23.14 -22.27
C ALA A 32 -2.35 24.27 -21.24
N ALA A 33 -3.02 25.35 -21.64
CA ALA A 33 -3.33 26.48 -20.78
C ALA A 33 -4.73 26.36 -20.14
N ASP A 34 -5.64 25.61 -20.77
CA ASP A 34 -7.01 25.43 -20.29
C ASP A 34 -7.11 24.26 -19.29
N PHE A 35 -7.94 24.46 -18.27
CA PHE A 35 -8.13 23.45 -17.22
C PHE A 35 -8.84 22.20 -17.74
N GLU A 36 -9.85 22.36 -18.59
CA GLU A 36 -10.61 21.25 -19.15
C GLU A 36 -9.76 20.47 -20.16
N GLU A 37 -8.97 21.18 -20.97
CA GLU A 37 -7.95 20.58 -21.84
C GLU A 37 -6.96 19.73 -21.03
N ARG A 38 -6.39 20.30 -19.96
CA ARG A 38 -5.44 19.60 -19.08
C ARG A 38 -6.09 18.39 -18.41
N ARG A 39 -7.36 18.49 -18.02
CA ARG A 39 -8.15 17.39 -17.46
C ARG A 39 -8.35 16.26 -18.47
N MET A 40 -8.69 16.60 -19.71
CA MET A 40 -8.91 15.62 -20.78
C MET A 40 -7.61 14.93 -21.20
N ILE A 41 -6.50 15.66 -21.30
CA ILE A 41 -5.18 15.09 -21.60
C ILE A 41 -4.77 14.09 -20.51
N ARG A 42 -4.96 14.46 -19.23
CA ARG A 42 -4.73 13.54 -18.10
C ARG A 42 -5.63 12.31 -18.16
N ALA A 43 -6.89 12.46 -18.54
CA ALA A 43 -7.81 11.33 -18.70
C ALA A 43 -7.34 10.36 -19.79
N ALA A 44 -6.94 10.87 -20.95
CA ALA A 44 -6.39 10.04 -22.02
C ALA A 44 -5.07 9.36 -21.61
N LEU A 45 -4.20 10.06 -20.87
CA LEU A 45 -2.97 9.49 -20.32
C LEU A 45 -3.28 8.34 -19.34
N ARG A 46 -4.29 8.51 -18.48
CA ARG A 46 -4.77 7.43 -17.60
C ARG A 46 -5.19 6.20 -18.38
N ASP A 47 -6.03 6.37 -19.39
CA ASP A 47 -6.58 5.27 -20.17
C ASP A 47 -5.48 4.55 -20.98
N LEU A 48 -4.56 5.31 -21.58
CA LEU A 48 -3.43 4.75 -22.32
C LEU A 48 -2.53 3.88 -21.43
N LEU A 49 -2.20 4.37 -20.23
CA LEU A 49 -1.32 3.66 -19.32
C LEU A 49 -2.00 2.48 -18.63
N LYS A 50 -3.29 2.61 -18.35
CA LYS A 50 -4.12 1.49 -17.91
C LYS A 50 -4.13 0.38 -18.96
N LYS A 51 -4.37 0.72 -20.23
CA LYS A 51 -4.33 -0.23 -21.36
C LYS A 51 -2.95 -0.88 -21.53
N LYS A 52 -1.85 -0.11 -21.38
CA LYS A 52 -0.47 -0.67 -21.40
C LYS A 52 -0.20 -1.62 -20.22
N ARG A 53 -0.75 -1.36 -19.04
CA ARG A 53 -0.64 -2.26 -17.87
C ARG A 53 -1.43 -3.54 -18.10
N GLU A 54 -2.70 -3.43 -18.48
CA GLU A 54 -3.58 -4.56 -18.77
C GLU A 54 -3.01 -5.45 -19.88
N LYS A 55 -2.47 -4.85 -20.96
CA LYS A 55 -1.80 -5.60 -22.03
C LYS A 55 -0.65 -6.44 -21.50
N ARG A 56 0.21 -5.88 -20.63
CA ARG A 56 1.32 -6.62 -20.01
C ARG A 56 0.83 -7.74 -19.11
N GLU A 57 -0.24 -7.53 -18.35
CA GLU A 57 -0.82 -8.57 -17.49
C GLU A 57 -1.47 -9.69 -18.32
N GLN A 58 -2.16 -9.32 -19.40
CA GLN A 58 -2.79 -10.25 -20.32
C GLN A 58 -1.76 -11.12 -21.06
N GLU A 59 -0.66 -10.53 -21.55
CA GLU A 59 0.45 -11.28 -22.13
C GLU A 59 1.07 -12.28 -21.13
N ARG A 60 1.18 -11.90 -19.85
CA ARG A 60 1.66 -12.82 -18.79
C ARG A 60 0.66 -13.93 -18.52
N GLY A 61 -0.63 -13.62 -18.49
CA GLY A 61 -1.71 -14.61 -18.34
C GLY A 61 -1.74 -15.62 -19.47
N VAL A 62 -1.63 -15.16 -20.73
CA VAL A 62 -1.57 -16.02 -21.93
C VAL A 62 -0.35 -16.94 -21.88
N ARG A 63 0.84 -16.41 -21.57
CA ARG A 63 2.05 -17.23 -21.42
C ARG A 63 1.88 -18.31 -20.35
N GLN A 64 1.27 -17.96 -19.22
CA GLN A 64 1.03 -18.91 -18.14
C GLN A 64 -0.02 -19.98 -18.50
N GLN A 65 -1.03 -19.64 -19.30
CA GLN A 65 -2.01 -20.60 -19.82
C GLN A 65 -1.40 -21.54 -20.86
N ASP A 66 -0.59 -21.03 -21.78
CA ASP A 66 0.12 -21.84 -22.79
C ASP A 66 1.04 -22.89 -22.13
N LEU A 67 1.80 -22.48 -21.10
CA LEU A 67 2.60 -23.39 -20.26
C LEU A 67 1.78 -24.50 -19.60
N LYS A 68 0.55 -24.20 -19.14
CA LYS A 68 -0.36 -25.21 -18.57
C LYS A 68 -0.94 -26.15 -19.64
N GLN A 69 -1.23 -25.64 -20.83
CA GLN A 69 -1.82 -26.43 -21.92
C GLN A 69 -0.81 -27.37 -22.58
N GLN A 70 0.46 -26.95 -22.70
CA GLN A 70 1.56 -27.82 -23.12
C GLN A 70 1.89 -28.92 -22.09
N GLY A 71 1.65 -28.69 -20.80
CA GLY A 71 1.77 -29.69 -19.75
C GLY A 71 0.70 -30.79 -19.79
N LEU A 72 -0.48 -30.52 -20.38
CA LEU A 72 -1.60 -31.47 -20.48
C LEU A 72 -1.54 -32.34 -21.76
N ASN A 73 -0.88 -31.88 -22.82
CA ASN A 73 -0.74 -32.64 -24.08
C ASN A 73 0.41 -33.67 -24.08
N LYS A 74 1.25 -33.75 -23.05
CA LYS A 74 2.32 -34.77 -22.89
C LYS A 74 1.90 -35.96 -22.01
N GLY A 75 0.62 -36.32 -22.02
CA GLY A 75 0.09 -37.52 -21.38
C GLY A 75 -0.35 -38.58 -22.39
N GLY A 76 0.58 -39.19 -23.13
CA GLY A 76 0.25 -40.25 -24.07
C GLY A 76 1.46 -41.02 -24.62
N THR A 77 1.68 -42.23 -24.08
CA THR A 77 2.19 -43.42 -24.79
C THR A 77 3.70 -43.50 -25.09
N THR A 78 4.51 -44.14 -24.23
CA THR A 78 5.02 -45.55 -24.35
C THR A 78 6.36 -45.80 -23.64
N GLY A 79 6.35 -46.88 -22.86
CA GLY A 79 7.40 -47.85 -22.52
C GLY A 79 8.90 -47.53 -22.68
N GLY A 80 9.67 -47.85 -21.63
CA GLY A 80 11.11 -48.03 -21.73
C GLY A 80 11.81 -48.12 -20.38
N ALA A 81 11.67 -49.27 -19.71
CA ALA A 81 12.48 -49.59 -18.56
C ALA A 81 13.96 -49.75 -18.95
N VAL A 82 14.86 -49.01 -18.31
CA VAL A 82 16.21 -49.50 -18.01
C VAL A 82 16.77 -48.82 -16.76
N SER A 83 17.10 -49.67 -15.81
CA SER A 83 17.71 -49.44 -14.51
C SER A 83 19.23 -49.58 -14.58
N VAL A 84 19.99 -48.55 -14.18
CA VAL A 84 21.35 -48.57 -13.57
C VAL A 84 21.57 -47.14 -13.02
N GLY A 85 22.01 -46.79 -11.81
CA GLY A 85 22.54 -47.48 -10.64
C GLY A 85 23.49 -46.50 -9.90
N ARG A 86 23.33 -46.37 -8.56
CA ARG A 86 24.24 -45.75 -7.55
C ARG A 86 24.40 -44.20 -7.58
N ALA A 87 24.49 -43.47 -6.46
CA ALA A 87 24.70 -43.83 -5.06
C ALA A 87 23.98 -42.85 -4.12
N VAL A 88 23.31 -43.39 -3.10
CA VAL A 88 22.91 -42.70 -1.88
C VAL A 88 24.08 -42.81 -0.90
N VAL A 89 24.59 -41.66 -0.43
CA VAL A 89 25.36 -41.63 0.82
C VAL A 89 24.56 -40.81 1.83
N ASN A 90 24.24 -41.51 2.91
CA ASN A 90 23.44 -41.12 4.04
C ASN A 90 24.36 -40.51 5.12
N GLN A 91 23.94 -39.46 5.80
CA GLN A 91 24.40 -39.16 7.16
C GLN A 91 23.43 -38.18 7.86
N GLN A 92 22.46 -38.76 8.57
CA GLN A 92 21.93 -38.24 9.83
C GLN A 92 22.83 -38.72 10.98
N PRO A 93 22.79 -38.04 12.13
CA PRO A 93 22.74 -38.79 13.39
C PRO A 93 21.53 -38.41 14.25
N SER A 94 21.11 -39.43 15.00
CA SER A 94 19.88 -39.54 15.77
C SER A 94 20.06 -39.14 17.24
N VAL A 95 18.96 -38.66 17.83
CA VAL A 95 18.41 -38.84 19.19
C VAL A 95 19.34 -38.92 20.40
N ASN A 96 19.01 -38.12 21.43
CA ASN A 96 19.13 -38.56 22.82
C ASN A 96 17.82 -38.35 23.58
N LYS A 97 17.49 -39.40 24.33
CA LYS A 97 16.25 -39.70 25.04
C LYS A 97 16.44 -39.35 26.52
N SER A 98 15.41 -38.84 27.20
CA SER A 98 15.21 -39.07 28.64
C SER A 98 13.77 -38.80 29.06
N ALA A 99 13.20 -39.81 29.73
CA ALA A 99 11.87 -39.84 30.31
C ALA A 99 11.96 -39.52 31.81
N GLY A 100 10.86 -39.07 32.41
CA GLY A 100 10.72 -39.01 33.87
C GLY A 100 9.53 -38.19 34.36
N GLN A 101 8.38 -38.84 34.50
CA GLN A 101 7.34 -38.50 35.49
C GLN A 101 7.83 -38.96 36.89
N PRO A 102 7.33 -38.43 38.05
CA PRO A 102 5.99 -38.77 38.55
C PRO A 102 5.28 -37.68 39.40
N SER A 103 4.22 -38.11 40.06
CA SER A 103 2.99 -37.49 40.55
C SER A 103 2.97 -36.94 41.99
N SER A 104 1.87 -36.22 42.30
CA SER A 104 1.01 -36.28 43.51
C SER A 104 1.04 -35.19 44.62
N SER A 105 -0.19 -34.72 44.90
CA SER A 105 -0.85 -34.33 46.18
C SER A 105 -0.43 -33.11 47.04
N THR A 106 -1.38 -32.14 47.17
CA THR A 106 -2.05 -31.48 48.36
C THR A 106 -1.34 -31.41 49.74
N PRO A 107 -1.79 -30.63 50.78
CA PRO A 107 -2.89 -29.66 50.93
C PRO A 107 -2.64 -28.40 51.85
N THR A 108 -3.71 -27.65 52.16
CA THR A 108 -3.97 -26.76 53.35
C THR A 108 -3.27 -25.38 53.45
N GLY A 109 -3.89 -24.28 53.92
CA GLY A 109 -5.20 -24.08 54.52
C GLY A 109 -5.50 -22.61 54.91
N LYS A 110 -6.81 -22.37 55.15
CA LYS A 110 -7.48 -21.48 56.13
C LYS A 110 -6.88 -20.10 56.49
N THR A 111 -7.67 -19.03 56.29
CA THR A 111 -8.44 -18.33 57.35
C THR A 111 -9.23 -17.16 56.75
N ALA A 112 -10.56 -17.16 56.91
CA ALA A 112 -11.41 -15.99 56.70
C ALA A 112 -12.20 -15.75 57.98
N GLY A 113 -12.06 -14.54 58.53
CA GLY A 113 -12.76 -14.09 59.73
C GLY A 113 -13.40 -12.72 59.52
N ARG A 114 -14.61 -12.60 60.07
CA ARG A 114 -15.30 -11.41 60.59
C ARG A 114 -16.03 -10.43 59.63
N THR A 115 -17.37 -10.49 59.77
CA THR A 115 -18.35 -9.41 60.10
C THR A 115 -18.38 -8.10 59.29
N GLY A 116 -19.56 -7.76 58.73
CA GLY A 116 -19.90 -6.59 57.87
C GLY A 116 -19.91 -5.21 58.56
N PRO A 117 -20.75 -4.21 58.19
CA PRO A 117 -21.76 -4.11 57.11
C PRO A 117 -21.57 -2.89 56.17
N ALA A 118 -22.55 -2.66 55.28
CA ALA A 118 -22.65 -1.66 54.21
C ALA A 118 -22.39 -0.18 54.60
N VAL A 119 -21.83 0.62 53.66
CA VAL A 119 -22.19 2.03 53.40
C VAL A 119 -21.53 2.62 52.13
N VAL A 120 -22.34 3.37 51.38
CA VAL A 120 -22.10 4.61 50.57
C VAL A 120 -21.29 4.65 49.27
N SER A 121 -21.94 5.30 48.29
CA SER A 121 -21.46 5.90 47.05
C SER A 121 -20.07 6.52 47.09
N ALA A 122 -19.29 6.24 46.02
CA ALA A 122 -18.36 7.20 45.46
C ALA A 122 -18.35 7.04 43.93
N GLN A 123 -19.07 7.93 43.27
CA GLN A 123 -18.98 8.19 41.84
C GLN A 123 -17.53 8.60 41.53
N LYS A 124 -16.72 7.67 41.04
CA LYS A 124 -15.37 7.97 40.60
C LYS A 124 -15.45 8.50 39.18
N CYS A 125 -15.21 9.81 39.03
CA CYS A 125 -14.91 10.42 37.74
C CYS A 125 -13.81 9.60 37.07
N SER A 126 -14.17 8.92 35.98
CA SER A 126 -13.24 8.21 35.12
C SER A 126 -12.30 9.25 34.52
N PHE A 127 -11.11 9.36 35.10
CA PHE A 127 -9.98 10.02 34.48
C PHE A 127 -9.84 9.41 33.08
N ALA A 128 -9.95 10.24 32.04
CA ALA A 128 -9.79 9.79 30.68
C ALA A 128 -8.38 9.19 30.54
N GLU A 129 -8.30 7.87 30.38
CA GLU A 129 -7.03 7.24 30.02
C GLU A 129 -6.53 7.86 28.72
N PRO A 130 -5.21 8.09 28.59
CA PRO A 130 -4.61 8.46 27.32
C PRO A 130 -5.07 7.44 26.27
N PRO A 131 -5.45 7.86 25.06
CA PRO A 131 -5.89 6.93 24.04
C PRO A 131 -4.81 5.86 23.86
N ASN A 132 -5.17 4.61 24.18
CA ASN A 132 -4.26 3.46 24.12
C ASN A 132 -3.53 3.49 22.77
N ALA A 133 -2.19 3.52 22.79
CA ALA A 133 -1.38 3.65 21.57
C ALA A 133 -1.71 2.58 20.52
N LYS A 134 -2.15 1.39 20.96
CA LYS A 134 -2.63 0.33 20.07
C LYS A 134 -3.88 0.77 19.29
N ASN A 135 -4.79 1.50 19.93
CA ASN A 135 -6.01 2.02 19.30
C ASN A 135 -5.69 3.15 18.32
N VAL A 136 -4.73 4.03 18.63
CA VAL A 136 -4.34 5.13 17.74
C VAL A 136 -3.63 4.60 16.49
N LYS A 137 -2.71 3.64 16.66
CA LYS A 137 -2.03 3.00 15.52
C LYS A 137 -3.03 2.29 14.61
N GLN A 138 -4.00 1.59 15.17
CA GLN A 138 -5.05 0.91 14.40
C GLN A 138 -5.95 1.92 13.67
N MET A 139 -6.40 2.98 14.35
CA MET A 139 -7.19 4.05 13.74
C MET A 139 -6.47 4.66 12.52
N LEU A 140 -5.17 4.92 12.62
CA LEU A 140 -4.40 5.47 11.51
C LEU A 140 -4.27 4.47 10.35
N LEU A 141 -4.10 3.19 10.64
CA LEU A 141 -4.06 2.14 9.63
C LEU A 141 -5.38 2.03 8.86
N ASP A 142 -6.50 2.04 9.59
CA ASP A 142 -7.83 1.99 9.00
C ASP A 142 -8.14 3.26 8.19
N TRP A 143 -7.66 4.42 8.66
CA TRP A 143 -7.73 5.64 7.87
C TRP A 143 -6.94 5.54 6.57
N CYS A 144 -5.72 5.00 6.58
CA CYS A 144 -4.93 4.80 5.37
C CYS A 144 -5.70 3.91 4.38
N ARG A 145 -6.18 2.74 4.84
CA ARG A 145 -6.99 1.81 4.03
C ARG A 145 -8.20 2.51 3.42
N ALA A 146 -8.98 3.23 4.21
CA ALA A 146 -10.16 3.93 3.73
C ALA A 146 -9.85 5.02 2.69
N LYS A 147 -8.66 5.64 2.76
CA LYS A 147 -8.22 6.66 1.81
C LYS A 147 -7.65 6.08 0.52
N THR A 148 -7.09 4.88 0.59
CA THR A 148 -6.49 4.21 -0.56
C THR A 148 -7.36 3.12 -1.18
N GLU A 149 -8.54 2.83 -0.64
CA GLU A 149 -9.47 1.80 -1.15
C GLU A 149 -9.74 1.89 -2.68
N PRO A 150 -9.88 3.09 -3.29
CA PRO A 150 -10.12 3.19 -4.73
C PRO A 150 -8.88 2.98 -5.61
N TYR A 151 -7.69 2.77 -5.03
CA TYR A 151 -6.44 2.68 -5.78
C TYR A 151 -6.05 1.24 -6.06
N GLU A 152 -5.92 0.91 -7.34
CA GLU A 152 -5.40 -0.38 -7.77
C GLU A 152 -3.94 -0.56 -7.34
N GLY A 153 -3.59 -1.80 -6.98
CA GLY A 153 -2.23 -2.17 -6.59
C GLY A 153 -1.82 -1.73 -5.19
N VAL A 154 -2.76 -1.29 -4.34
CA VAL A 154 -2.50 -0.91 -2.94
C VAL A 154 -3.28 -1.81 -2.00
N ASP A 155 -2.56 -2.52 -1.14
CA ASP A 155 -3.13 -3.27 -0.02
C ASP A 155 -2.36 -2.98 1.27
N ILE A 156 -2.92 -2.07 2.09
CA ILE A 156 -2.27 -1.61 3.31
C ILE A 156 -2.67 -2.52 4.47
N GLN A 157 -1.75 -3.39 4.88
CA GLN A 157 -1.94 -4.35 5.98
C GLN A 157 -1.13 -4.01 7.23
N ASN A 158 -0.08 -3.21 7.08
CA ASN A 158 0.84 -2.84 8.14
C ASN A 158 1.51 -1.51 7.81
N PHE A 159 2.45 -1.07 8.65
CA PHE A 159 3.30 0.10 8.41
C PHE A 159 4.72 -0.29 7.96
N SER A 160 4.94 -1.50 7.42
CA SER A 160 6.24 -1.93 6.92
C SER A 160 6.14 -2.36 5.46
N SER A 161 5.96 -3.66 5.19
CA SER A 161 6.02 -4.25 3.86
C SER A 161 4.99 -3.70 2.88
N SER A 162 3.80 -3.29 3.35
CA SER A 162 2.77 -2.65 2.51
C SER A 162 3.21 -1.31 1.91
N TRP A 163 4.31 -0.72 2.38
CA TRP A 163 4.79 0.59 1.96
C TRP A 163 6.11 0.53 1.18
N LYS A 164 6.65 -0.68 0.99
CA LYS A 164 8.00 -0.91 0.48
C LYS A 164 8.21 -0.42 -0.97
N ASP A 165 7.18 -0.50 -1.81
CA ASP A 165 7.28 -0.13 -3.22
C ASP A 165 6.99 1.37 -3.47
N GLY A 166 6.64 2.12 -2.43
CA GLY A 166 6.28 3.53 -2.51
C GLY A 166 4.87 3.81 -3.06
N ILE A 167 4.16 2.81 -3.57
CA ILE A 167 2.85 3.00 -4.22
C ILE A 167 1.80 3.44 -3.19
N ALA A 168 1.81 2.85 -1.99
CA ALA A 168 0.91 3.26 -0.91
C ALA A 168 1.12 4.73 -0.48
N PHE A 169 2.36 5.23 -0.47
CA PHE A 169 2.64 6.65 -0.23
C PHE A 169 2.07 7.53 -1.34
N CYS A 170 2.33 7.18 -2.60
CA CYS A 170 1.79 7.90 -3.75
C CYS A 170 0.25 7.93 -3.74
N ALA A 171 -0.41 6.80 -3.50
CA ALA A 171 -1.88 6.73 -3.44
C ALA A 171 -2.46 7.65 -2.36
N LEU A 172 -1.85 7.64 -1.17
CA LEU A 172 -2.32 8.44 -0.07
C LEU A 172 -2.15 9.95 -0.34
N VAL A 173 -1.01 10.37 -0.90
CA VAL A 173 -0.78 11.78 -1.29
C VAL A 173 -1.74 12.20 -2.40
N HIS A 174 -1.87 11.38 -3.45
CA HIS A 174 -2.76 11.63 -4.59
C HIS A 174 -4.23 11.76 -4.15
N ARG A 175 -4.65 11.07 -3.07
CA ARG A 175 -6.03 11.19 -2.56
C ARG A 175 -6.38 12.61 -2.11
N PHE A 176 -5.42 13.37 -1.62
CA PHE A 176 -5.62 14.76 -1.20
C PHE A 176 -5.21 15.76 -2.28
N TYR A 177 -4.32 15.37 -3.18
CA TYR A 177 -3.82 16.20 -4.28
C TYR A 177 -3.85 15.44 -5.61
N PRO A 178 -5.04 15.19 -6.18
CA PRO A 178 -5.18 14.36 -7.40
C PRO A 178 -4.57 15.01 -8.64
N ASP A 179 -4.38 16.33 -8.63
CA ASP A 179 -3.76 17.06 -9.75
C ASP A 179 -2.24 17.14 -9.66
N ALA A 180 -1.63 16.57 -8.60
CA ALA A 180 -0.19 16.69 -8.36
C ALA A 180 0.66 15.82 -9.29
N PHE A 181 0.16 14.64 -9.64
CA PHE A 181 0.82 13.68 -10.54
C PHE A 181 -0.18 12.61 -10.99
N GLU A 182 0.14 11.87 -12.05
CA GLU A 182 -0.76 10.85 -12.60
C GLU A 182 -0.49 9.47 -11.99
N TYR A 183 -1.37 9.00 -11.10
CA TYR A 183 -1.15 7.75 -10.35
C TYR A 183 -1.05 6.49 -11.25
N SER A 184 -1.79 6.43 -12.36
CA SER A 184 -1.80 5.25 -13.24
C SER A 184 -0.45 4.98 -13.92
N THR A 185 0.41 6.00 -14.04
CA THR A 185 1.78 5.89 -14.58
C THR A 185 2.72 5.12 -13.65
N LEU A 186 2.39 5.04 -12.36
CA LEU A 186 3.33 4.57 -11.36
C LEU A 186 3.66 3.10 -11.52
N ASN A 187 4.90 2.76 -11.21
CA ASN A 187 5.43 1.43 -11.38
C ASN A 187 5.98 0.90 -10.04
N PRO A 188 5.43 -0.20 -9.47
CA PRO A 188 5.92 -0.75 -8.21
C PRO A 188 7.39 -1.22 -8.28
N TYR A 189 7.94 -1.43 -9.48
CA TYR A 189 9.34 -1.79 -9.70
C TYR A 189 10.29 -0.59 -9.74
N LYS A 190 9.78 0.64 -9.54
CA LYS A 190 10.55 1.88 -9.43
C LYS A 190 10.36 2.54 -8.05
N PRO A 191 10.68 1.85 -6.94
CA PRO A 191 10.38 2.33 -5.59
C PRO A 191 11.07 3.67 -5.28
N ARG A 192 12.30 3.86 -5.77
CA ARG A 192 13.05 5.13 -5.63
C ARG A 192 12.25 6.33 -6.15
N ASP A 193 11.76 6.22 -7.39
CA ASP A 193 11.01 7.28 -8.07
C ASP A 193 9.68 7.52 -7.35
N ASN A 194 9.00 6.43 -6.93
CA ASN A 194 7.74 6.53 -6.18
C ASN A 194 7.92 7.25 -4.84
N PHE A 195 8.95 6.89 -4.05
CA PHE A 195 9.23 7.56 -2.78
C PHE A 195 9.56 9.03 -2.97
N GLN A 196 10.45 9.34 -3.92
CA GLN A 196 10.83 10.73 -4.22
C GLN A 196 9.62 11.57 -4.63
N LEU A 197 8.78 11.04 -5.52
CA LEU A 197 7.56 11.71 -5.96
C LEU A 197 6.59 11.97 -4.80
N ALA A 198 6.33 10.95 -3.98
CA ALA A 198 5.42 11.07 -2.85
C ALA A 198 5.92 12.08 -1.80
N PHE A 199 7.19 11.98 -1.40
CA PHE A 199 7.74 12.83 -0.34
C PHE A 199 7.92 14.28 -0.80
N SER A 200 8.45 14.52 -2.00
CA SER A 200 8.57 15.88 -2.54
C SER A 200 7.21 16.55 -2.75
N THR A 201 6.19 15.78 -3.15
CA THR A 201 4.82 16.30 -3.30
C THR A 201 4.19 16.60 -1.94
N ALA A 202 4.34 15.71 -0.96
CA ALA A 202 3.83 15.91 0.39
C ALA A 202 4.49 17.13 1.07
N GLU A 203 5.80 17.31 0.90
CA GLU A 203 6.51 18.49 1.41
C GLU A 203 5.98 19.76 0.74
N ARG A 204 5.96 19.81 -0.60
CA ARG A 204 5.56 21.00 -1.35
C ARG A 204 4.09 21.40 -1.14
N LEU A 205 3.16 20.45 -1.09
CA LEU A 205 1.72 20.73 -1.04
C LEU A 205 1.13 20.67 0.37
N ALA A 206 1.59 19.74 1.20
CA ALA A 206 1.11 19.55 2.57
C ALA A 206 2.04 20.16 3.62
N GLY A 207 3.28 20.56 3.28
CA GLY A 207 4.24 21.04 4.27
C GLY A 207 4.75 19.94 5.19
N CYS A 208 4.67 18.68 4.75
CA CYS A 208 5.12 17.54 5.54
C CYS A 208 6.65 17.45 5.50
N PRO A 209 7.35 17.46 6.65
CA PRO A 209 8.80 17.38 6.67
C PRO A 209 9.31 16.03 6.15
N PRO A 210 10.48 16.00 5.48
CA PRO A 210 11.05 14.76 4.94
C PRO A 210 11.72 13.94 6.05
N LEU A 211 10.91 13.21 6.82
CA LEU A 211 11.40 12.34 7.92
C LEU A 211 11.98 11.00 7.43
N LEU A 212 11.77 10.66 6.15
CA LEU A 212 12.22 9.43 5.52
C LEU A 212 13.07 9.74 4.30
N ASP A 213 14.17 9.03 4.15
CA ASP A 213 15.02 9.10 2.96
C ASP A 213 14.65 7.99 1.96
N ALA A 214 14.45 8.36 0.69
CA ALA A 214 14.07 7.43 -0.36
C ALA A 214 15.16 6.37 -0.64
N GLU A 215 16.43 6.72 -0.57
CA GLU A 215 17.55 5.79 -0.77
C GLU A 215 17.59 4.75 0.36
N ASP A 216 17.37 5.18 1.60
CA ASP A 216 17.33 4.27 2.74
C ASP A 216 16.22 3.24 2.60
N LEU A 217 15.01 3.68 2.24
CA LEU A 217 13.86 2.78 2.08
C LEU A 217 14.07 1.76 0.96
N VAL A 218 14.77 2.14 -0.12
CA VAL A 218 15.07 1.23 -1.25
C VAL A 218 16.16 0.22 -0.89
N ARG A 219 17.16 0.62 -0.08
CA ARG A 219 18.25 -0.28 0.36
C ARG A 219 17.77 -1.37 1.31
N MET A 220 16.71 -1.09 2.08
CA MET A 220 16.20 -2.03 3.08
C MET A 220 15.28 -3.10 2.46
N LYS A 221 15.31 -4.31 3.03
CA LYS A 221 14.39 -5.38 2.63
C LYS A 221 12.94 -4.98 2.90
N GLU A 222 12.69 -4.33 4.03
CA GLU A 222 11.41 -3.76 4.43
C GLU A 222 11.68 -2.53 5.30
N PRO A 223 10.83 -1.49 5.22
CA PRO A 223 11.02 -0.29 6.03
C PRO A 223 10.64 -0.53 7.50
N ASP A 224 11.32 0.14 8.43
CA ASP A 224 10.97 0.06 9.86
C ASP A 224 9.58 0.66 10.09
N TRP A 225 8.72 -0.13 10.76
CA TRP A 225 7.32 0.23 10.92
C TRP A 225 7.10 1.47 11.77
N LYS A 226 8.01 1.81 12.69
CA LYS A 226 7.92 3.04 13.49
C LYS A 226 8.25 4.23 12.63
N CYS A 227 9.27 4.15 11.77
CA CYS A 227 9.63 5.24 10.86
C CYS A 227 8.46 5.57 9.91
N VAL A 228 7.86 4.56 9.28
CA VAL A 228 6.68 4.75 8.42
C VAL A 228 5.49 5.27 9.22
N TYR A 229 5.20 4.69 10.39
CA TYR A 229 4.11 5.16 11.25
C TYR A 229 4.26 6.63 11.64
N THR A 230 5.46 7.04 12.07
CA THR A 230 5.78 8.42 12.44
C THR A 230 5.58 9.36 11.25
N TYR A 231 6.07 8.99 10.07
CA TYR A 231 5.87 9.80 8.86
C TYR A 231 4.38 9.95 8.51
N ILE A 232 3.61 8.86 8.54
CA ILE A 232 2.17 8.92 8.23
C ILE A 232 1.39 9.72 9.28
N GLN A 233 1.78 9.62 10.56
CA GLN A 233 1.20 10.43 11.63
C GLN A 233 1.46 11.91 11.39
N GLU A 234 2.67 12.25 10.97
CA GLU A 234 3.05 13.63 10.66
C GLU A 234 2.31 14.16 9.43
N PHE A 235 2.25 13.36 8.36
CA PHE A 235 1.48 13.70 7.17
C PHE A 235 -0.02 13.94 7.51
N TYR A 236 -0.61 13.08 8.34
CA TYR A 236 -1.97 13.27 8.85
C TYR A 236 -2.11 14.60 9.61
N ARG A 237 -1.17 14.93 10.49
CA ARG A 237 -1.16 16.21 11.23
C ARG A 237 -1.13 17.40 10.27
N CYS A 238 -0.25 17.39 9.28
CA CYS A 238 -0.17 18.44 8.25
C CYS A 238 -1.49 18.63 7.48
N LEU A 239 -2.16 17.53 7.14
CA LEU A 239 -3.46 17.59 6.47
C LEU A 239 -4.58 18.15 7.37
N VAL A 240 -4.56 17.83 8.66
CA VAL A 240 -5.50 18.39 9.65
C VAL A 240 -5.29 19.89 9.79
N GLU A 241 -4.05 20.36 9.89
CA GLU A 241 -3.71 21.78 9.98
C GLU A 241 -4.15 22.57 8.75
N LYS A 242 -4.09 21.95 7.57
CA LYS A 242 -4.62 22.51 6.32
C LYS A 242 -6.15 22.38 6.17
N GLY A 243 -6.84 21.77 7.13
CA GLY A 243 -8.29 21.56 7.08
C GLY A 243 -8.74 20.49 6.06
N LEU A 244 -7.83 19.72 5.50
CA LEU A 244 -8.11 18.65 4.52
C LEU A 244 -8.62 17.36 5.19
N VAL A 245 -8.36 17.21 6.49
CA VAL A 245 -8.90 16.13 7.30
C VAL A 245 -9.70 16.71 8.46
N LYS A 246 -10.99 16.37 8.52
CA LYS A 246 -11.88 16.81 9.59
C LYS A 246 -11.70 15.91 10.81
N THR A 247 -11.11 16.47 11.87
CA THR A 247 -11.18 15.88 13.22
C THR A 247 -12.39 16.47 13.94
N LYS A 248 -13.20 15.65 14.64
CA LYS A 248 -14.23 16.18 15.54
C LYS A 248 -13.53 17.12 16.54
N LYS A 249 -13.81 18.43 16.48
CA LYS A 249 -13.41 19.35 17.55
C LYS A 249 -14.08 18.84 18.82
N ARG A 250 -13.27 18.50 19.83
CA ARG A 250 -13.79 18.23 21.16
C ARG A 250 -14.30 19.60 21.67
N PRO A 251 -15.59 19.73 22.04
CA PRO A 251 -16.16 20.98 22.53
C PRO A 251 -15.46 21.47 23.79
#